data_AF-A0AAW3YSJ9-F1
#
_entry.id   AF-A0AAW3YSJ9-F1
#
_cell.length_a   1.000
_cell.length_b   1.000
_cell.length_c   1.000
_cell.angle_alpha   90.00
_cell.angle_beta   90.00
_cell.angle_gamma   90.00
#
_symmetry.space_group_name_H-M   'P 1'
#
loop_
_entity.id
_entity.type
_entity.pdbx_description
1 polymer ?
#
loop_
_entity_poly.entity_id
_entity_poly.type
_entity_poly.pdbx_seq_one_letter_code
_entity_poly.pdbx_strand_id
1 'polypeptide(L)'
;MKIVKLLTLLFVLFLYATQSLAVVFFYRVDYRPFTRISANNPPGFNAWGTNDDLLRHVEGASLGGSNPTSPASEQSAFISTTSDLNQAISLGETITISGIEGLGRLPFYIYEIRPTDNFYSVERSFRYYEQQTGDTEIYNQMLAAFGDQREYAAYLHIPIAQIHRVIRYDYNAERNRYEVAQTVDNEDYVDAPTGPNPGPYPRIPASGPAAYLPPDILCTISLNNSSSMSRFFTRSLSEPVDYVTTMKNRKRCHIMMEEMSSISDLLLD
;
A
#
# COMPACT_ATOMS: atom_id res chain seq x y z
N MET A 1 6.32 54.74 -14.32
CA MET A 1 5.41 53.62 -14.70
C MET A 1 6.11 52.39 -15.28
N LYS A 2 7.14 52.50 -16.14
CA LYS A 2 7.82 51.32 -16.73
C LYS A 2 8.56 50.45 -15.71
N ILE A 3 9.26 51.05 -14.75
CA ILE A 3 10.01 50.34 -13.71
C ILE A 3 9.08 49.54 -12.78
N VAL A 4 7.94 50.11 -12.41
CA VAL A 4 6.93 49.42 -11.58
C VAL A 4 6.40 48.18 -12.31
N LYS A 5 6.05 48.29 -13.60
CA LYS A 5 5.59 47.13 -14.40
C LYS A 5 6.64 46.02 -14.52
N LEU A 6 7.92 46.38 -14.65
CA LEU A 6 9.03 45.42 -14.72
C LEU A 6 9.20 44.68 -13.39
N LEU A 7 9.13 45.41 -12.26
CA LEU A 7 9.20 44.82 -10.93
C LEU A 7 8.00 43.91 -10.64
N THR A 8 6.80 44.29 -11.07
CA THR A 8 5.60 43.44 -10.93
C THR A 8 5.74 42.14 -11.74
N LEU A 9 6.27 42.22 -12.98
CA LEU A 9 6.49 41.03 -13.82
C LEU A 9 7.54 40.08 -13.21
N LEU A 10 8.65 40.62 -12.70
CA LEU A 10 9.69 39.84 -12.01
C LEU A 10 9.16 39.17 -10.75
N PHE A 11 8.32 39.85 -9.98
CA PHE A 11 7.69 39.30 -8.78
C PHE A 11 6.72 38.15 -9.13
N VAL A 12 5.91 38.29 -10.19
CA VAL A 12 5.04 37.22 -10.67
C VAL A 12 5.86 36.02 -11.17
N LEU A 13 6.92 36.25 -11.94
CA LEU A 13 7.83 35.20 -12.39
C LEU A 13 8.53 34.48 -11.21
N PHE A 14 8.93 35.22 -10.17
CA PHE A 14 9.51 34.65 -8.96
C PHE A 14 8.51 33.76 -8.21
N LEU A 15 7.25 34.21 -8.06
CA LEU A 15 6.18 33.40 -7.45
C LEU A 15 5.85 32.14 -8.27
N TYR A 16 5.95 32.20 -9.59
CA TYR A 16 5.79 31.02 -10.47
C TYR A 16 7.02 30.10 -10.46
N ALA A 17 8.22 30.64 -10.23
CA ALA A 17 9.46 29.87 -10.16
C ALA A 17 9.63 29.18 -8.80
N THR A 18 9.06 29.71 -7.73
CA THR A 18 8.92 29.02 -6.44
C THR A 18 7.76 28.04 -6.51
N GLN A 19 7.86 27.01 -7.36
CA GLN A 19 7.10 25.80 -7.05
C GLN A 19 7.61 25.33 -5.70
N SER A 20 6.73 25.32 -4.70
CA SER A 20 7.01 24.70 -3.41
C SER A 20 7.52 23.29 -3.71
N LEU A 21 8.82 23.06 -3.50
CA LEU A 21 9.41 21.72 -3.44
C LEU A 21 8.92 21.09 -2.14
N ALA A 22 7.61 20.95 -1.98
CA ALA A 22 7.03 20.15 -0.93
C ALA A 22 7.50 18.73 -1.22
N VAL A 23 8.31 18.18 -0.33
CA VAL A 23 8.67 16.76 -0.37
C VAL A 23 7.35 15.99 -0.28
N VAL A 24 6.99 15.30 -1.35
CA VAL A 24 5.80 14.46 -1.38
C VAL A 24 6.18 13.14 -0.74
N PHE A 25 5.53 12.78 0.35
CA PHE A 25 5.68 11.47 0.98
C PHE A 25 4.54 10.55 0.55
N PHE A 26 4.88 9.27 0.38
CA PHE A 26 3.91 8.19 0.34
C PHE A 26 3.87 7.48 1.68
N TYR A 27 2.80 6.72 1.89
CA TYR A 27 2.48 6.13 3.16
C TYR A 27 2.29 4.63 2.99
N ARG A 28 2.92 3.87 3.87
CA ARG A 28 2.66 2.43 4.03
C ARG A 28 2.18 2.17 5.43
N VAL A 29 1.08 1.44 5.55
CA VAL A 29 0.65 0.86 6.84
C VAL A 29 1.42 -0.44 7.02
N ASP A 30 1.91 -0.74 8.21
CA ASP A 30 2.46 -2.05 8.56
C ASP A 30 2.23 -2.35 10.05
N TYR A 31 2.17 -3.62 10.43
CA TYR A 31 2.05 -4.03 11.84
C TYR A 31 3.39 -4.26 12.51
N ARG A 32 4.45 -4.43 11.71
CA ARG A 32 5.81 -4.57 12.22
C ARG A 32 6.31 -3.21 12.71
N PRO A 33 6.94 -3.13 13.89
CA PRO A 33 7.57 -1.91 14.37
C PRO A 33 8.81 -1.56 13.54
N PHE A 34 9.23 -0.29 13.61
CA PHE A 34 10.38 0.24 12.86
C PHE A 34 11.67 -0.57 13.06
N THR A 35 11.89 -1.10 14.27
CA THR A 35 13.06 -1.95 14.58
C THR A 35 13.11 -3.23 13.76
N ARG A 36 11.96 -3.83 13.42
CA ARG A 36 11.90 -5.01 12.56
C ARG A 36 12.16 -4.64 11.10
N ILE A 37 11.60 -3.53 10.62
CA ILE A 37 11.83 -3.04 9.25
C ILE A 37 13.30 -2.66 9.04
N SER A 38 13.92 -2.02 10.03
CA SER A 38 15.34 -1.64 10.01
C SER A 38 16.28 -2.85 10.06
N ALA A 39 15.85 -3.95 10.70
CA ALA A 39 16.64 -5.18 10.83
C ALA A 39 16.53 -6.12 9.62
N ASN A 40 15.67 -5.82 8.63
CA ASN A 40 15.57 -6.61 7.42
C ASN A 40 16.91 -6.65 6.65
N ASN A 41 17.08 -7.65 5.79
CA ASN A 41 18.23 -7.76 4.91
C ASN A 41 17.79 -7.90 3.43
N PRO A 42 17.88 -6.84 2.62
CA PRO A 42 18.39 -5.49 2.96
C PRO A 42 17.42 -4.68 3.87
N PRO A 43 17.92 -3.70 4.64
CA PRO A 43 17.10 -2.85 5.53
C PRO A 43 16.02 -2.06 4.79
N GLY A 44 14.81 -2.02 5.34
CA GLY A 44 13.64 -1.41 4.71
C GLY A 44 12.57 -2.44 4.33
N PHE A 45 11.72 -2.11 3.37
CA PHE A 45 10.70 -3.03 2.88
C PHE A 45 11.20 -3.82 1.68
N ASN A 46 10.92 -5.12 1.69
CA ASN A 46 11.28 -6.03 0.60
C ASN A 46 10.00 -6.65 0.05
N ALA A 47 9.91 -6.72 -1.28
CA ALA A 47 8.86 -7.46 -1.94
C ALA A 47 8.95 -8.95 -1.60
N TRP A 48 7.81 -9.64 -1.66
CA TRP A 48 7.72 -11.07 -1.33
C TRP A 48 8.47 -11.95 -2.32
N GLY A 49 8.49 -11.55 -3.59
CA GLY A 49 9.17 -12.29 -4.64
C GLY A 49 9.45 -11.46 -5.87
N THR A 50 9.32 -12.09 -7.04
CA THR A 50 9.74 -11.55 -8.34
C THR A 50 8.62 -11.52 -9.38
N ASN A 51 7.38 -11.85 -8.99
CA ASN A 51 6.21 -11.74 -9.85
C ASN A 51 5.84 -10.26 -10.06
N ASP A 52 6.15 -9.75 -11.24
CA ASP A 52 5.91 -8.37 -11.61
C ASP A 52 4.63 -8.15 -12.44
N ASP A 53 3.69 -9.10 -12.38
CA ASP A 53 2.32 -8.89 -12.83
C ASP A 53 1.60 -7.93 -11.86
N LEU A 54 1.56 -6.65 -12.23
CA LEU A 54 0.96 -5.60 -11.42
C LEU A 54 -0.55 -5.81 -11.22
N LEU A 55 -1.25 -6.42 -12.18
CA LEU A 55 -2.67 -6.72 -12.03
C LEU A 55 -2.88 -7.78 -10.94
N ARG A 56 -2.10 -8.88 -10.98
CA ARG A 56 -2.10 -9.90 -9.91
C ARG A 56 -1.63 -9.38 -8.55
N HIS A 57 -0.81 -8.33 -8.53
CA HIS A 57 -0.48 -7.64 -7.29
C HIS A 57 -1.71 -6.95 -6.72
N VAL A 58 -2.34 -6.04 -7.49
CA VAL A 58 -3.48 -5.22 -7.06
C VAL A 58 -4.73 -6.05 -6.71
N GLU A 59 -4.89 -7.21 -7.33
CA GLU A 59 -5.94 -8.16 -6.97
C GLU A 59 -5.65 -8.95 -5.69
N GLY A 60 -4.41 -8.90 -5.22
CA GLY A 60 -3.88 -9.65 -4.10
C GLY A 60 -3.52 -11.10 -4.39
N ALA A 61 -3.65 -11.56 -5.64
CA ALA A 61 -3.41 -12.95 -6.05
C ALA A 61 -1.95 -13.40 -5.95
N SER A 62 -1.01 -12.45 -5.88
CA SER A 62 0.43 -12.70 -5.74
C SER A 62 1.01 -12.33 -4.37
N LEU A 63 0.19 -11.87 -3.42
CA LEU A 63 0.69 -11.48 -2.10
C LEU A 63 1.14 -12.72 -1.31
N GLY A 64 2.26 -12.60 -0.59
CA GLY A 64 2.94 -13.73 0.07
C GLY A 64 2.10 -14.49 1.11
N GLY A 65 1.02 -13.88 1.61
CA GLY A 65 0.04 -14.53 2.50
C GLY A 65 -0.87 -15.57 1.82
N SER A 66 -0.92 -15.61 0.48
CA SER A 66 -1.76 -16.57 -0.26
C SER A 66 -1.23 -18.00 -0.15
N ASN A 67 0.10 -18.20 -0.23
CA ASN A 67 0.76 -19.49 -0.01
C ASN A 67 2.27 -19.31 0.32
N PRO A 68 2.73 -19.48 1.56
CA PRO A 68 4.12 -19.30 1.95
C PRO A 68 5.06 -20.36 1.35
N THR A 69 4.52 -21.40 0.72
CA THR A 69 5.29 -22.41 -0.02
C THR A 69 5.38 -22.12 -1.52
N SER A 70 4.68 -21.08 -2.02
CA SER A 70 4.76 -20.70 -3.43
C SER A 70 6.18 -20.22 -3.78
N PRO A 71 6.71 -20.56 -4.96
CA PRO A 71 8.01 -20.06 -5.41
C PRO A 71 8.00 -18.52 -5.51
N ALA A 72 9.16 -17.89 -5.37
CA ALA A 72 9.31 -16.43 -5.45
C ALA A 72 8.76 -15.86 -6.78
N SER A 73 8.77 -16.62 -7.87
CA SER A 73 8.20 -16.22 -9.17
C SER A 73 6.67 -16.10 -9.17
N GLU A 74 5.98 -16.63 -8.17
CA GLU A 74 4.53 -16.46 -7.99
C GLU A 74 4.19 -15.33 -7.02
N GLN A 75 5.14 -14.95 -6.16
CA GLN A 75 4.99 -13.94 -5.13
C GLN A 75 5.34 -12.55 -5.65
N SER A 76 4.58 -11.55 -5.20
CA SER A 76 4.62 -10.20 -5.75
C SER A 76 5.99 -9.53 -5.65
N ALA A 77 6.40 -8.89 -6.73
CA ALA A 77 7.56 -8.01 -6.82
C ALA A 77 7.27 -6.57 -6.38
N PHE A 78 6.06 -6.28 -5.92
CA PHE A 78 5.64 -4.93 -5.54
C PHE A 78 5.34 -4.82 -4.05
N ILE A 79 5.58 -3.62 -3.53
CA ILE A 79 5.28 -3.20 -2.16
C ILE A 79 4.23 -2.09 -2.26
N SER A 80 3.04 -2.31 -1.68
CA SER A 80 1.95 -1.34 -1.75
C SER A 80 2.26 -0.09 -0.91
N THR A 81 2.02 1.09 -1.49
CA THR A 81 2.01 2.37 -0.79
C THR A 81 0.85 3.23 -1.29
N THR A 82 0.43 4.23 -0.52
CA THR A 82 -0.57 5.22 -0.95
C THR A 82 0.00 6.63 -0.88
N SER A 83 -0.43 7.48 -1.80
CA SER A 83 -0.14 8.91 -1.76
C SER A 83 -1.07 9.71 -0.83
N ASP A 84 -2.01 9.05 -0.14
CA ASP A 84 -2.98 9.69 0.74
C ASP A 84 -2.89 9.16 2.17
N LEU A 85 -2.44 10.02 3.09
CA LEU A 85 -2.33 9.69 4.52
C LEU A 85 -3.66 9.24 5.12
N ASN A 86 -4.78 9.84 4.72
CA ASN A 86 -6.09 9.45 5.25
C ASN A 86 -6.46 8.03 4.80
N GLN A 87 -6.06 7.63 3.59
CA GLN A 87 -6.24 6.25 3.14
C GLN A 87 -5.37 5.29 3.96
N ALA A 88 -4.11 5.65 4.24
CA ALA A 88 -3.26 4.85 5.12
C ALA A 88 -3.85 4.71 6.53
N ILE A 89 -4.26 5.80 7.18
CA ILE A 89 -4.92 5.75 8.50
C ILE A 89 -6.15 4.86 8.44
N SER A 90 -7.01 5.08 7.44
CA SER A 90 -8.27 4.34 7.33
C SER A 90 -8.05 2.85 7.08
N LEU A 91 -6.99 2.46 6.36
CA LEU A 91 -6.56 1.07 6.19
C LEU A 91 -6.10 0.44 7.51
N GLY A 92 -5.22 1.11 8.27
CA GLY A 92 -4.76 0.64 9.58
C GLY A 92 -5.88 0.46 10.59
N GLU A 93 -6.85 1.37 10.60
CA GLU A 93 -8.04 1.27 11.45
C GLU A 93 -8.98 0.12 11.05
N THR A 94 -9.08 -0.18 9.75
CA THR A 94 -10.06 -1.16 9.23
C THR A 94 -9.73 -2.57 9.68
N ILE A 95 -8.45 -2.94 9.68
CA ILE A 95 -8.00 -4.29 10.05
C ILE A 95 -8.31 -4.61 11.51
N THR A 96 -8.36 -3.60 12.38
CA THR A 96 -8.55 -3.81 13.82
C THR A 96 -9.96 -3.51 14.33
N ILE A 97 -10.76 -2.71 13.62
CA ILE A 97 -12.18 -2.47 13.94
C ILE A 97 -13.07 -3.66 13.57
N SER A 98 -12.57 -4.61 12.78
CA SER A 98 -13.36 -5.74 12.25
C SER A 98 -13.75 -6.81 13.28
N GLY A 99 -13.64 -6.53 14.59
CA GLY A 99 -14.29 -7.32 15.64
C GLY A 99 -13.78 -8.74 15.82
N ILE A 100 -12.57 -9.05 15.34
CA ILE A 100 -12.00 -10.38 15.46
C ILE A 100 -11.65 -10.65 16.94
N GLU A 101 -12.52 -11.40 17.63
CA GLU A 101 -12.33 -11.83 19.01
C GLU A 101 -11.00 -12.58 19.14
N GLY A 102 -9.99 -11.97 19.76
CA GLY A 102 -8.69 -12.60 20.01
C GLY A 102 -7.49 -11.90 19.39
N LEU A 103 -7.66 -11.00 18.42
CA LEU A 103 -6.55 -10.14 17.97
C LEU A 103 -6.37 -8.91 18.85
N GLY A 104 -7.45 -8.46 19.49
CA GLY A 104 -7.42 -7.22 20.25
C GLY A 104 -7.14 -6.00 19.38
N ARG A 105 -7.14 -4.85 20.03
CA ARG A 105 -6.90 -3.55 19.40
C ARG A 105 -5.40 -3.34 19.17
N LEU A 106 -4.80 -4.15 18.30
CA LEU A 106 -3.36 -4.10 17.98
C LEU A 106 -2.95 -2.70 17.51
N PRO A 107 -1.73 -2.27 17.86
CA PRO A 107 -1.16 -1.07 17.27
C PRO A 107 -0.85 -1.31 15.79
N PHE A 108 -0.88 -0.24 15.00
CA PHE A 108 -0.35 -0.24 13.64
C PHE A 108 0.60 0.93 13.44
N TYR A 109 1.41 0.85 12.40
CA TYR A 109 2.43 1.84 12.09
C TYR A 109 2.17 2.41 10.71
N ILE A 110 2.33 3.73 10.56
CA ILE A 110 2.37 4.39 9.25
C ILE A 110 3.80 4.85 9.02
N TYR A 111 4.38 4.40 7.92
CA TYR A 111 5.70 4.77 7.46
C TYR A 111 5.57 5.90 6.43
N GLU A 112 6.20 7.04 6.69
CA GLU A 112 6.34 8.10 5.70
C GLU A 112 7.56 7.82 4.82
N ILE A 113 7.36 7.70 3.52
CA ILE A 113 8.34 7.19 2.57
C ILE A 113 8.53 8.22 1.46
N ARG A 114 9.76 8.67 1.25
CA ARG A 114 10.13 9.49 0.11
C ARG A 114 10.13 8.63 -1.16
N PRO A 115 9.30 8.93 -2.17
CA PRO A 115 9.24 8.14 -3.39
C PRO A 115 10.47 8.37 -4.27
N THR A 116 10.85 7.32 -5.00
CA THR A 116 11.87 7.34 -6.06
C THR A 116 11.32 6.77 -7.37
N ASP A 117 12.15 6.68 -8.39
CA ASP A 117 11.79 6.24 -9.75
C ASP A 117 11.35 4.78 -9.86
N ASN A 118 11.45 3.98 -8.79
CA ASN A 118 10.89 2.63 -8.69
C ASN A 118 9.44 2.58 -8.18
N PHE A 119 8.81 3.73 -7.90
CA PHE A 119 7.39 3.79 -7.53
C PHE A 119 6.53 4.08 -8.76
N TYR A 120 5.58 3.20 -9.05
CA TYR A 120 4.71 3.29 -10.23
C TYR A 120 3.26 3.51 -9.81
N SER A 121 2.59 4.48 -10.43
CA SER A 121 1.15 4.69 -10.23
C SER A 121 0.36 3.52 -10.80
N VAL A 122 -0.45 2.86 -9.97
CA VAL A 122 -1.33 1.78 -10.41
C VAL A 122 -2.33 2.29 -11.43
N GLU A 123 -2.97 3.44 -11.18
CA GLU A 123 -3.93 4.03 -12.12
C GLU A 123 -3.30 4.30 -13.49
N ARG A 124 -2.14 4.95 -13.51
CA ARG A 124 -1.45 5.27 -14.77
C ARG A 124 -1.07 3.99 -15.53
N SER A 125 -0.65 2.96 -14.81
CA SER A 125 -0.29 1.66 -15.38
C SER A 125 -1.51 0.96 -15.98
N PHE A 126 -2.64 0.92 -15.29
CA PHE A 126 -3.86 0.29 -15.80
C PHE A 126 -4.46 1.02 -17.00
N ARG A 127 -4.44 2.36 -17.01
CA ARG A 127 -4.85 3.12 -18.20
C ARG A 127 -3.91 2.89 -19.39
N TYR A 128 -2.62 2.74 -19.14
CA TYR A 128 -1.67 2.35 -20.18
C TYR A 128 -1.99 0.94 -20.70
N TYR A 129 -2.20 -0.04 -19.82
CA TYR A 129 -2.53 -1.40 -20.23
C TYR A 129 -3.83 -1.47 -21.03
N GLU A 130 -4.87 -0.76 -20.60
CA GLU A 130 -6.12 -0.60 -21.35
C GLU A 130 -5.85 -0.13 -22.79
N GLN A 131 -5.02 0.90 -22.97
CA GLN A 131 -4.70 1.44 -24.29
C GLN A 131 -3.91 0.45 -25.16
N GLN A 132 -3.06 -0.39 -24.54
CA GLN A 132 -2.23 -1.34 -25.27
C GLN A 132 -2.95 -2.64 -25.62
N THR A 133 -3.85 -3.14 -24.76
CA THR A 133 -4.52 -4.42 -24.97
C THR A 133 -5.95 -4.29 -25.50
N GLY A 134 -6.60 -3.14 -25.30
CA GLY A 134 -8.01 -2.93 -25.63
C GLY A 134 -8.99 -3.52 -24.61
N ASP A 135 -8.51 -4.03 -23.46
CA ASP A 135 -9.34 -4.68 -22.43
C ASP A 135 -9.99 -3.67 -21.46
N THR A 136 -10.75 -2.73 -22.01
CA THR A 136 -11.43 -1.64 -21.29
C THR A 136 -12.26 -2.09 -20.10
N GLU A 137 -12.99 -3.20 -20.21
CA GLU A 137 -13.90 -3.64 -19.15
C GLU A 137 -13.14 -3.99 -17.85
N ILE A 138 -12.07 -4.78 -17.95
CA ILE A 138 -11.34 -5.27 -16.77
C ILE A 138 -10.58 -4.12 -16.10
N TYR A 139 -9.86 -3.29 -16.85
CA TYR A 139 -9.13 -2.18 -16.24
C TYR A 139 -10.07 -1.14 -15.63
N ASN A 140 -11.24 -0.88 -16.22
CA ASN A 140 -12.22 0.00 -15.59
C ASN A 140 -12.84 -0.60 -14.33
N GLN A 141 -13.11 -1.91 -14.29
CA GLN A 141 -13.54 -2.57 -13.05
C GLN A 141 -12.47 -2.47 -11.96
N MET A 142 -11.20 -2.70 -12.31
CA MET A 142 -10.08 -2.59 -11.36
C MET A 142 -9.88 -1.17 -10.85
N LEU A 143 -9.95 -0.17 -11.73
CA LEU A 143 -9.90 1.24 -11.33
C LEU A 143 -11.09 1.65 -10.47
N ALA A 144 -12.30 1.15 -10.79
CA ALA A 144 -13.48 1.40 -9.98
C ALA A 144 -13.43 0.70 -8.61
N ALA A 145 -12.69 -0.42 -8.50
CA ALA A 145 -12.52 -1.15 -7.25
C ALA A 145 -11.40 -0.57 -6.39
N PHE A 146 -10.25 -0.25 -6.98
CA PHE A 146 -9.01 0.03 -6.25
C PHE A 146 -8.44 1.43 -6.50
N GLY A 147 -8.95 2.18 -7.50
CA GLY A 147 -8.42 3.50 -7.85
C GLY A 147 -8.44 4.52 -6.71
N ASP A 148 -9.47 4.45 -5.85
CA ASP A 148 -9.57 5.32 -4.67
C ASP A 148 -8.46 5.10 -3.64
N GLN A 149 -7.73 3.97 -3.70
CA GLN A 149 -6.58 3.72 -2.83
C GLN A 149 -5.39 4.62 -3.15
N ARG A 150 -5.39 5.28 -4.33
CA ARG A 150 -4.31 6.15 -4.81
C ARG A 150 -2.94 5.50 -4.69
N GLU A 151 -2.91 4.23 -5.08
CA GLU A 151 -1.80 3.33 -4.87
C GLU A 151 -0.62 3.65 -5.80
N TYR A 152 0.56 3.63 -5.19
CA TYR A 152 1.84 3.54 -5.89
C TYR A 152 2.53 2.25 -5.47
N ALA A 153 2.81 1.40 -6.45
CA ALA A 153 3.51 0.15 -6.25
C ALA A 153 5.02 0.39 -6.34
N ALA A 154 5.73 0.20 -5.23
CA ALA A 154 7.20 0.26 -5.24
C ALA A 154 7.77 -1.07 -5.71
N TYR A 155 8.63 -1.04 -6.72
CA TYR A 155 9.20 -2.25 -7.30
C TYR A 155 10.40 -2.75 -6.47
N LEU A 156 10.33 -4.02 -6.08
CA LEU A 156 11.30 -4.84 -5.35
C LEU A 156 11.65 -4.39 -3.93
N HIS A 157 12.07 -3.15 -3.74
CA HIS A 157 12.65 -2.71 -2.47
C HIS A 157 12.39 -1.23 -2.19
N ILE A 158 12.06 -0.92 -0.94
CA ILE A 158 12.06 0.44 -0.38
C ILE A 158 13.18 0.48 0.66
N PRO A 159 14.35 1.07 0.34
CA PRO A 159 15.46 1.20 1.27
C PRO A 159 15.08 1.97 2.53
N ILE A 160 15.72 1.61 3.66
CA ILE A 160 15.59 2.34 4.92
C ILE A 160 15.85 3.85 4.75
N ALA A 161 16.78 4.24 3.88
CA ALA A 161 17.12 5.63 3.58
C ALA A 161 15.98 6.45 2.93
N GLN A 162 14.91 5.80 2.45
CA GLN A 162 13.71 6.46 1.94
C GLN A 162 12.66 6.68 3.03
N ILE A 163 12.72 5.93 4.13
CA ILE A 163 11.76 6.04 5.24
C ILE A 163 12.16 7.26 6.06
N HIS A 164 11.31 8.28 6.10
CA HIS A 164 11.57 9.52 6.84
C HIS A 164 11.27 9.35 8.33
N ARG A 165 10.09 8.82 8.64
CA ARG A 165 9.66 8.54 10.02
C ARG A 165 8.54 7.52 10.05
N VAL A 166 8.29 7.04 11.26
CA VAL A 166 7.24 6.05 11.55
C VAL A 166 6.32 6.59 12.63
N ILE A 167 5.02 6.50 12.40
CA ILE A 167 3.98 6.95 13.32
C ILE A 167 3.24 5.72 13.83
N ARG A 168 3.33 5.45 15.13
CA ARG A 168 2.59 4.38 15.80
C ARG A 168 1.23 4.89 16.24
N TYR A 169 0.20 4.13 15.91
CA TYR A 169 -1.18 4.34 16.35
C TYR A 169 -1.57 3.25 17.34
N ASP A 170 -2.04 3.68 18.51
CA ASP A 170 -2.60 2.78 19.53
C ASP A 170 -4.10 3.07 19.68
N TYR A 171 -4.85 2.04 20.06
CA TYR A 171 -6.27 2.21 20.28
C TYR A 171 -6.57 2.79 21.66
N ASN A 172 -7.30 3.88 21.69
CA ASN A 172 -7.82 4.48 22.91
C ASN A 172 -9.22 3.90 23.23
N ALA A 173 -9.29 3.08 24.29
CA ALA A 173 -10.53 2.44 24.75
C ALA A 173 -11.60 3.42 25.22
N GLU A 174 -11.20 4.53 25.85
CA GLU A 174 -12.12 5.53 26.39
C GLU A 174 -12.77 6.36 25.28
N ARG A 175 -12.01 6.63 24.21
CA ARG A 175 -12.46 7.43 23.07
C ARG A 175 -12.93 6.60 21.88
N ASN A 176 -12.83 5.28 21.98
CA ASN A 176 -13.23 4.31 20.97
C ASN A 176 -12.62 4.62 19.58
N ARG A 177 -11.33 5.01 19.53
CA ARG A 177 -10.62 5.38 18.30
C ARG A 177 -9.12 5.14 18.41
N TYR A 178 -8.45 5.05 17.27
CA TYR A 178 -6.98 5.08 17.20
C TYR A 178 -6.44 6.49 17.39
N GLU A 179 -5.35 6.62 18.13
CA GLU A 179 -4.64 7.87 18.35
C GLU A 179 -3.14 7.68 18.14
N VAL A 180 -2.45 8.75 17.73
CA VAL A 180 -0.99 8.72 17.62
C VAL A 180 -0.41 8.50 19.01
N ALA A 181 0.31 7.40 19.18
CA ALA A 181 0.99 7.04 20.43
C ALA A 181 2.46 7.45 20.43
N GLN A 182 3.12 7.33 19.28
CA GLN A 182 4.54 7.63 19.13
C GLN A 182 4.87 8.04 17.70
N THR A 183 5.86 8.92 17.56
CA THR A 183 6.52 9.20 16.28
C THR A 183 8.02 8.93 16.46
N VAL A 184 8.61 8.21 15.52
CA VAL A 184 10.03 7.86 15.49
C VAL A 184 10.62 8.39 14.19
N ASP A 185 11.53 9.35 14.28
CA ASP A 185 12.30 9.82 13.14
C ASP A 185 13.41 8.82 12.80
N ASN A 186 13.65 8.59 11.52
CA ASN A 186 14.69 7.67 11.06
C ASN A 186 16.02 8.41 10.87
N GLU A 187 17.04 8.07 11.67
CA GLU A 187 18.38 8.66 11.56
C GLU A 187 19.09 8.29 10.24
N ASP A 188 18.72 7.17 9.61
CA ASP A 188 19.28 6.73 8.33
C ASP A 188 18.58 7.36 7.12
N TYR A 189 17.57 8.22 7.34
CA TYR A 189 16.87 8.91 6.26
C TYR A 189 17.81 9.82 5.47
N VAL A 190 17.75 9.71 4.14
CA VAL A 190 18.47 10.60 3.23
C VAL A 190 17.46 11.48 2.49
N ASP A 191 17.47 12.76 2.80
CA ASP A 191 16.70 13.76 2.06
C ASP A 191 17.29 13.97 0.66
N ALA A 192 16.44 13.94 -0.36
CA ALA A 192 16.82 14.22 -1.73
C ALA A 192 15.59 14.57 -2.59
N PRO A 193 15.74 15.39 -3.64
CA PRO A 193 14.63 15.84 -4.47
C PRO A 193 14.23 14.77 -5.50
N THR A 194 13.65 13.66 -5.03
CA THR A 194 13.16 12.57 -5.87
C THR A 194 11.63 12.55 -5.93
N GLY A 195 11.11 11.84 -6.92
CA GLY A 195 9.68 11.60 -7.07
C GLY A 195 9.42 10.21 -7.65
N PRO A 196 8.15 9.79 -7.70
CA PRO A 196 7.75 8.54 -8.33
C PRO A 196 8.08 8.54 -9.83
N ASN A 197 8.09 7.35 -10.42
CA ASN A 197 8.20 7.23 -11.87
C ASN A 197 7.05 8.01 -12.56
N PRO A 198 7.35 8.91 -13.52
CA PRO A 198 6.30 9.63 -14.24
C PRO A 198 5.59 8.74 -15.29
N GLY A 199 6.14 7.58 -15.65
CA GLY A 199 5.53 6.63 -16.56
C GLY A 199 4.63 5.60 -15.89
N PRO A 200 3.90 4.78 -16.68
CA PRO A 200 3.29 3.54 -16.22
C PRO A 200 4.37 2.49 -15.92
N TYR A 201 4.03 1.46 -15.14
CA TYR A 201 4.85 0.24 -15.12
C TYR A 201 4.84 -0.38 -16.54
N PRO A 202 6.01 -0.71 -17.12
CA PRO A 202 6.09 -0.98 -18.54
C PRO A 202 5.65 -2.40 -18.95
N ARG A 203 5.68 -3.37 -18.04
CA ARG A 203 5.34 -4.77 -18.37
C ARG A 203 3.84 -5.01 -18.23
N ILE A 204 3.21 -5.29 -19.36
CA ILE A 204 1.83 -5.75 -19.45
C ILE A 204 1.80 -7.25 -19.09
N PRO A 205 0.84 -7.70 -18.28
CA PRO A 205 0.65 -9.13 -17.98
C PRO A 205 0.52 -9.99 -19.25
N ALA A 206 1.21 -11.13 -19.28
CA ALA A 206 1.20 -12.04 -20.44
C ALA A 206 -0.07 -12.90 -20.51
N SER A 207 -0.65 -13.22 -19.36
CA SER A 207 -2.00 -13.76 -19.26
C SER A 207 -2.97 -12.62 -19.55
N GLY A 208 -3.66 -12.67 -20.70
CA GLY A 208 -4.73 -11.71 -20.99
C GLY A 208 -5.82 -11.73 -19.91
N PRO A 209 -6.62 -10.68 -19.79
CA PRO A 209 -7.44 -10.43 -18.60
C PRO A 209 -8.63 -11.38 -18.39
N ALA A 210 -8.80 -12.39 -19.25
CA ALA A 210 -9.80 -13.46 -19.12
C ALA A 210 -9.51 -14.48 -18.00
N ALA A 211 -8.30 -14.51 -17.43
CA ALA A 211 -7.96 -15.36 -16.29
C ALA A 211 -8.26 -14.71 -14.92
N TYR A 212 -8.84 -13.52 -14.91
CA TYR A 212 -8.91 -12.64 -13.74
C TYR A 212 -10.32 -12.62 -13.17
N LEU A 213 -10.40 -12.58 -11.84
CA LEU A 213 -11.64 -12.69 -11.10
C LEU A 213 -12.17 -11.29 -10.74
N PRO A 214 -13.50 -11.09 -10.69
CA PRO A 214 -14.09 -9.86 -10.19
C PRO A 214 -13.56 -9.49 -8.78
N PRO A 215 -13.32 -8.20 -8.49
CA PRO A 215 -12.79 -7.73 -7.21
C PRO A 215 -13.56 -8.22 -5.96
N ASP A 216 -14.87 -8.40 -6.05
CA ASP A 216 -15.74 -8.93 -4.99
C ASP A 216 -15.54 -10.44 -4.76
N ILE A 217 -15.21 -11.19 -5.82
CA ILE A 217 -14.86 -12.61 -5.75
C ILE A 217 -13.42 -12.77 -5.19
N LEU A 218 -12.48 -11.91 -5.60
CA LEU A 218 -11.10 -11.89 -5.07
C LEU A 218 -11.05 -11.58 -3.58
N CYS A 219 -11.79 -10.57 -3.12
CA CYS A 219 -11.97 -10.32 -1.70
C CYS A 219 -12.49 -11.56 -0.96
N THR A 220 -13.34 -12.39 -1.57
CA THR A 220 -13.86 -13.60 -0.90
C THR A 220 -12.85 -14.74 -0.89
N ILE A 221 -12.23 -15.01 -2.05
CA ILE A 221 -11.34 -16.15 -2.26
C ILE A 221 -10.02 -15.95 -1.52
N SER A 222 -9.45 -14.75 -1.55
CA SER A 222 -8.16 -14.51 -0.92
C SER A 222 -8.25 -14.46 0.62
N LEU A 223 -9.40 -14.09 1.19
CA LEU A 223 -9.67 -14.26 2.63
C LEU A 223 -9.83 -15.74 3.02
N ASN A 224 -10.40 -16.58 2.12
CA ASN A 224 -10.61 -18.01 2.38
C ASN A 224 -9.37 -18.88 2.12
N ASN A 225 -8.50 -18.49 1.17
CA ASN A 225 -7.36 -19.29 0.72
C ASN A 225 -6.00 -18.82 1.26
N SER A 226 -5.90 -17.62 1.84
CA SER A 226 -4.65 -17.19 2.48
C SER A 226 -4.36 -18.11 3.67
N SER A 227 -3.21 -18.79 3.67
CA SER A 227 -2.84 -19.71 4.77
C SER A 227 -2.57 -18.97 6.10
N SER A 228 -2.19 -17.69 6.03
CA SER A 228 -2.12 -16.77 7.16
C SER A 228 -3.52 -16.42 7.66
N MET A 229 -4.48 -16.19 6.76
CA MET A 229 -5.89 -16.01 7.13
C MET A 229 -6.56 -17.27 7.66
N SER A 230 -6.31 -18.43 7.08
CA SER A 230 -6.86 -19.71 7.52
C SER A 230 -6.37 -20.06 8.93
N ARG A 231 -5.06 -19.95 9.21
CA ARG A 231 -4.51 -20.14 10.56
C ARG A 231 -5.06 -19.14 11.58
N PHE A 232 -5.33 -17.93 11.13
CA PHE A 232 -5.89 -16.84 11.93
C PHE A 232 -7.38 -17.00 12.23
N PHE A 233 -8.21 -17.33 11.24
CA PHE A 233 -9.64 -17.59 11.41
C PHE A 233 -9.92 -18.83 12.24
N THR A 234 -9.10 -19.88 12.08
CA THR A 234 -9.24 -21.12 12.89
C THR A 234 -8.93 -20.87 14.37
N ARG A 235 -8.23 -19.78 14.71
CA ARG A 235 -7.88 -19.41 16.09
C ARG A 235 -8.79 -18.34 16.72
N SER A 236 -9.54 -17.55 15.92
CA SER A 236 -10.06 -16.26 16.40
C SER A 236 -11.54 -15.96 16.11
N LEU A 237 -12.35 -16.84 15.50
CA LEU A 237 -13.78 -16.54 15.28
C LEU A 237 -14.71 -17.75 15.42
N SER A 238 -15.86 -17.51 16.05
CA SER A 238 -17.06 -18.36 16.02
C SER A 238 -18.01 -18.02 14.85
N GLU A 239 -17.91 -16.84 14.22
CA GLU A 239 -18.79 -16.45 13.09
C GLU A 239 -18.06 -15.71 11.93
N PRO A 240 -17.89 -16.34 10.75
CA PRO A 240 -17.16 -15.77 9.59
C PRO A 240 -17.88 -14.69 8.75
N VAL A 241 -19.17 -14.41 8.99
CA VAL A 241 -20.06 -13.79 7.98
C VAL A 241 -20.02 -12.25 7.95
N ASP A 242 -19.76 -11.59 9.09
CA ASP A 242 -19.82 -10.12 9.19
C ASP A 242 -18.53 -9.42 8.68
N TYR A 243 -17.39 -10.08 8.89
CA TYR A 243 -16.07 -9.61 8.47
C TYR A 243 -15.93 -9.49 6.95
N VAL A 244 -16.26 -10.56 6.23
CA VAL A 244 -16.15 -10.62 4.75
C VAL A 244 -17.05 -9.57 4.11
N THR A 245 -18.22 -9.32 4.69
CA THR A 245 -19.21 -8.35 4.20
C THR A 245 -18.72 -6.90 4.39
N THR A 246 -18.15 -6.58 5.56
CA THR A 246 -17.56 -5.26 5.84
C THR A 246 -16.37 -4.96 4.91
N MET A 247 -15.52 -5.95 4.68
CA MET A 247 -14.36 -5.83 3.79
C MET A 247 -14.73 -5.66 2.32
N LYS A 248 -15.72 -6.43 1.85
CA LYS A 248 -16.31 -6.28 0.50
C LYS A 248 -16.89 -4.88 0.28
N ASN A 249 -17.68 -4.40 1.23
CA ASN A 249 -18.34 -3.10 1.14
C ASN A 249 -17.34 -1.93 1.11
N ARG A 250 -16.13 -2.13 1.65
CA ARG A 250 -15.09 -1.09 1.70
C ARG A 250 -14.07 -1.14 0.56
N LYS A 251 -14.07 -2.18 -0.30
CA LYS A 251 -13.10 -2.35 -1.41
C LYS A 251 -11.61 -2.21 -0.99
N ARG A 252 -11.28 -2.69 0.21
CA ARG A 252 -9.96 -2.49 0.87
C ARG A 252 -9.13 -3.76 1.04
N CYS A 253 -9.50 -4.83 0.34
CA CYS A 253 -8.90 -6.15 0.56
C CYS A 253 -7.43 -6.24 0.11
N HIS A 254 -7.02 -5.54 -0.95
CA HIS A 254 -5.67 -5.62 -1.54
C HIS A 254 -4.56 -5.27 -0.55
N ILE A 255 -4.45 -3.98 -0.17
CA ILE A 255 -3.41 -3.52 0.77
C ILE A 255 -3.53 -4.25 2.11
N MET A 256 -4.76 -4.55 2.57
CA MET A 256 -4.95 -5.32 3.80
C MET A 256 -4.33 -6.73 3.73
N MET A 257 -4.45 -7.46 2.63
CA MET A 257 -3.91 -8.82 2.52
C MET A 257 -2.39 -8.84 2.60
N GLU A 258 -1.75 -7.79 2.09
CA GLU A 258 -0.32 -7.59 2.28
C GLU A 258 -0.01 -7.41 3.76
N GLU A 259 -0.84 -6.65 4.49
CA GLU A 259 -0.64 -6.37 5.91
C GLU A 259 -1.01 -7.52 6.85
N MET A 260 -2.00 -8.36 6.56
CA MET A 260 -2.34 -9.50 7.42
C MET A 260 -1.25 -10.58 7.41
N SER A 261 -0.44 -10.65 6.36
CA SER A 261 0.77 -11.48 6.36
C SER A 261 1.81 -10.97 7.39
N SER A 262 1.94 -9.65 7.54
CA SER A 262 2.81 -9.04 8.57
C SER A 262 2.32 -9.32 10.01
N ILE A 263 1.01 -9.43 10.22
CA ILE A 263 0.41 -9.82 11.50
C ILE A 263 0.72 -11.29 11.83
N SER A 264 0.71 -12.17 10.83
CA SER A 264 1.07 -13.58 11.03
C SER A 264 2.51 -13.74 11.53
N ASP A 265 3.44 -12.91 11.06
CA ASP A 265 4.83 -12.91 11.54
C ASP A 265 4.95 -12.44 12.99
N LEU A 266 4.03 -11.59 13.46
CA LEU A 266 3.98 -11.09 14.83
C LEU A 266 3.41 -12.10 15.84
N LEU A 267 2.61 -13.07 15.38
CA LEU A 267 1.94 -14.08 16.22
C LEU A 267 2.68 -15.42 16.29
N LEU A 268 3.81 -15.55 15.58
CA LEU A 268 4.67 -16.73 15.54
C LEU A 268 5.96 -16.59 16.37
N ASP A 269 6.19 -15.41 16.96
CA ASP A 269 7.15 -15.15 18.05
C ASP A 269 6.44 -15.21 19.42
#